data_AF-A0A0X8D8M4-F1
#
_entry.id   AF-A0A0X8D8M4-F1
#
_cell.length_a   1.000
_cell.length_b   1.000
_cell.length_c   1.000
_cell.angle_alpha   90.00
_cell.angle_beta   90.00
_cell.angle_gamma   90.00
#
_symmetry.space_group_name_H-M   'P 1'
#
loop_
_entity.id
_entity.type
_entity.pdbx_description
1 polymer ?
#
loop_
_entity_poly.entity_id
_entity_poly.type
_entity_poly.pdbx_seq_one_letter_code
_entity_poly.pdbx_strand_id
1 'polypeptide(L)'
;MFLLSDATTEAIVSALADDWPSVGLFASEAGVFLGGHAMSEEKRLYTISVLSRLWDGQGVERARQGDGKRLLLGRRLSVHLGMQPEVARDLLEDRLVRNQGLLARFLTAWAPQVGPRRYVEEDLTRNPAYIAYQGRLDALLEATAGNVRDDPEARVRGLELPSLPLHPAAKRLYVAFFEYLEAQKTGLGEARAFAAKTPEHAVRLALVLGLFEDPSLTRLGPEHMERGIALAEWYMLEHRRLMEGARVPEPLRRAARLLEWLRERAREGALPIATPDVVRYGPRAVGRTTQAVREALRLLEAHGYVRAHREGRREAWELNPRAL
;
A
#
# COMPACT_ATOMS: atom_id res chain seq x y z
N MET A 1 -5.57 18.89 16.12
CA MET A 1 -6.32 18.07 15.13
C MET A 1 -5.70 16.68 15.07
N PHE A 2 -6.49 15.60 15.23
CA PHE A 2 -5.97 14.21 15.30
C PHE A 2 -5.85 13.54 13.91
N LEU A 3 -6.74 13.89 12.97
CA LEU A 3 -6.76 13.34 11.61
C LEU A 3 -6.52 14.44 10.57
N LEU A 4 -5.66 14.14 9.61
CA LEU A 4 -5.31 14.96 8.46
C LEU A 4 -5.67 14.18 7.19
N SER A 5 -6.27 14.84 6.20
CA SER A 5 -6.58 14.22 4.90
C SER A 5 -5.77 14.84 3.75
N ASP A 6 -5.38 16.10 3.89
CA ASP A 6 -4.53 16.83 2.96
C ASP A 6 -3.63 17.77 3.78
N ALA A 7 -2.37 17.40 3.95
CA ALA A 7 -1.42 18.12 4.78
C ALA A 7 0.00 18.00 4.24
N THR A 8 0.75 19.10 4.28
CA THR A 8 2.18 19.06 4.03
C THR A 8 2.93 18.44 5.21
N THR A 9 4.17 18.00 4.97
CA THR A 9 5.03 17.46 6.03
C THR A 9 5.24 18.44 7.17
N GLU A 10 5.35 19.74 6.88
CA GLU A 10 5.48 20.79 7.89
C GLU A 10 4.21 20.96 8.74
N ALA A 11 3.03 20.75 8.14
CA ALA A 11 1.76 20.74 8.85
C ALA A 11 1.66 19.51 9.76
N ILE A 12 2.07 18.32 9.28
CA ILE A 12 2.15 17.10 10.10
C ILE A 12 3.07 17.32 11.31
N VAL A 13 4.29 17.84 11.08
CA VAL A 13 5.26 18.11 12.16
C VAL A 13 4.73 19.17 13.13
N SER A 14 4.03 20.19 12.64
CA SER A 14 3.43 21.20 13.50
C SER A 14 2.28 20.65 14.34
N ALA A 15 1.42 19.80 13.79
CA ALA A 15 0.37 19.13 14.55
C ALA A 15 0.95 18.22 15.64
N LEU A 16 2.03 17.47 15.33
CA LEU A 16 2.73 16.64 16.31
C LEU A 16 3.41 17.44 17.43
N ALA A 17 3.77 18.70 17.17
CA ALA A 17 4.44 19.59 18.11
C ALA A 17 3.46 20.38 18.99
N ASP A 18 2.43 20.96 18.35
CA ASP A 18 1.57 21.98 18.95
C ASP A 18 0.22 21.40 19.42
N ASP A 19 -0.28 20.33 18.77
CA ASP A 19 -1.60 19.77 19.06
C ASP A 19 -1.51 18.49 19.91
N TRP A 20 -1.15 17.36 19.29
CA TRP A 20 -1.17 16.05 19.91
C TRP A 20 0.04 15.23 19.47
N PRO A 21 0.73 14.48 20.36
CA PRO A 21 1.90 13.69 20.01
C PRO A 21 1.59 12.46 19.12
N SER A 22 0.33 12.28 18.70
CA SER A 22 -0.08 11.27 17.72
C SER A 22 -0.97 11.90 16.65
N VAL A 23 -0.71 11.60 15.38
CA VAL A 23 -1.49 12.09 14.25
C VAL A 23 -1.80 10.95 13.28
N GLY A 24 -2.97 10.98 12.66
CA GLY A 24 -3.35 10.13 11.55
C GLY A 24 -3.38 10.90 10.23
N LEU A 25 -2.67 10.45 9.21
CA LEU A 25 -2.82 10.92 7.83
C LEU A 25 -3.67 9.91 7.05
N PHE A 26 -4.94 10.23 6.82
CA PHE A 26 -5.92 9.37 6.16
C PHE A 26 -6.47 10.07 4.92
N ALA A 27 -5.98 9.65 3.74
CA ALA A 27 -6.42 10.19 2.46
C ALA A 27 -7.10 9.11 1.63
N SER A 28 -8.33 9.35 1.20
CA SER A 28 -9.03 8.49 0.22
C SER A 28 -8.41 8.60 -1.17
N GLU A 29 -7.74 9.73 -1.46
CA GLU A 29 -7.05 10.01 -2.72
C GLU A 29 -5.63 10.55 -2.46
N ALA A 30 -4.67 9.64 -2.41
CA ALA A 30 -3.28 9.94 -2.13
C ALA A 30 -2.59 10.76 -3.23
N GLY A 31 -3.22 10.91 -4.40
CA GLY A 31 -2.69 11.77 -5.48
C GLY A 31 -2.47 13.21 -5.02
N VAL A 32 -3.25 13.70 -4.06
CA VAL A 32 -3.07 15.04 -3.49
C VAL A 32 -1.84 15.11 -2.58
N PHE A 33 -1.61 14.10 -1.73
CA PHE A 33 -0.42 14.04 -0.88
C PHE A 33 0.86 13.73 -1.70
N LEU A 34 0.74 12.86 -2.70
CA LEU A 34 1.84 12.38 -3.53
C LEU A 34 2.18 13.30 -4.71
N GLY A 35 1.22 14.07 -5.22
CA GLY A 35 1.37 15.01 -6.33
C GLY A 35 1.23 16.49 -5.95
N GLY A 36 0.90 16.79 -4.69
CA GLY A 36 0.81 18.16 -4.16
C GLY A 36 2.14 18.72 -3.66
N HIS A 37 2.06 19.87 -2.97
CA HIS A 37 3.22 20.64 -2.47
C HIS A 37 4.18 19.86 -1.55
N ALA A 38 3.76 18.75 -0.95
CA ALA A 38 4.59 17.89 -0.09
C ALA A 38 5.64 17.06 -0.86
N MET A 39 5.52 16.99 -2.18
CA MET A 39 6.35 16.16 -3.07
C MET A 39 6.96 16.97 -4.23
N SER A 40 7.09 18.30 -4.11
CA SER A 40 8.00 19.04 -5.01
C SER A 40 9.40 18.41 -4.94
N GLU A 41 10.16 18.44 -6.04
CA GLU A 41 11.43 17.73 -6.15
C GLU A 41 12.39 18.03 -4.98
N GLU A 42 12.38 19.28 -4.49
CA GLU A 42 13.15 19.76 -3.34
C GLU A 42 12.63 19.25 -1.98
N LYS A 43 11.30 19.15 -1.79
CA LYS A 43 10.68 18.74 -0.51
C LYS A 43 10.50 17.24 -0.36
N ARG A 44 10.61 16.50 -1.45
CA ARG A 44 10.34 15.06 -1.51
C ARG A 44 11.25 14.24 -0.60
N LEU A 45 12.55 14.52 -0.63
CA LEU A 45 13.53 13.86 0.24
C LEU A 45 13.25 14.14 1.72
N TYR A 46 12.90 15.38 2.05
CA TYR A 46 12.53 15.76 3.42
C TYR A 46 11.30 15.00 3.89
N THR A 47 10.24 14.93 3.08
CA THR A 47 9.03 14.16 3.42
C THR A 47 9.33 12.68 3.63
N ILE A 48 10.07 12.05 2.70
CA ILE A 48 10.45 10.64 2.83
C ILE A 48 11.23 10.39 4.14
N SER A 49 12.16 11.28 4.46
CA SER A 49 12.94 11.21 5.70
C SER A 49 12.06 11.31 6.94
N VAL A 50 11.19 12.33 7.02
CA VAL A 50 10.29 12.54 8.17
C VAL A 50 9.36 11.35 8.38
N LEU A 51 8.72 10.86 7.31
CA LEU A 51 7.82 9.70 7.40
C LEU A 51 8.58 8.44 7.86
N SER A 52 9.78 8.21 7.34
CA SER A 52 10.60 7.07 7.73
C SER A 52 11.01 7.14 9.20
N ARG A 53 11.43 8.32 9.67
CA ARG A 53 11.79 8.55 11.09
C ARG A 53 10.61 8.33 12.02
N LEU A 54 9.43 8.86 11.67
CA LEU A 54 8.21 8.67 12.47
C LEU A 54 7.81 7.19 12.52
N TRP A 55 7.92 6.47 11.40
CA TRP A 55 7.69 5.04 11.38
C TRP A 55 8.72 4.29 12.23
N ASP A 56 10.01 4.67 12.19
CA ASP A 56 11.08 4.08 13.02
C ASP A 56 10.96 4.49 14.51
N GLY A 57 9.98 5.33 14.88
CA GLY A 57 9.78 5.83 16.24
C GLY A 57 10.83 6.84 16.70
N GLN A 58 11.63 7.35 15.77
CA GLN A 58 12.68 8.35 16.02
C GLN A 58 12.11 9.75 16.20
N GLY A 59 12.90 10.62 16.83
CA GLY A 59 12.53 12.02 16.97
C GLY A 59 12.53 12.77 15.64
N VAL A 60 11.68 13.79 15.52
CA VAL A 60 11.63 14.66 14.33
C VAL A 60 12.05 16.06 14.71
N GLU A 61 12.92 16.66 13.89
CA GLU A 61 13.32 18.05 14.07
C GLU A 61 12.25 18.99 13.55
N ARG A 62 11.96 20.01 14.34
CA ARG A 62 11.16 21.14 13.95
C ARG A 62 12.02 22.40 13.99
N ALA A 63 12.10 23.10 12.88
CA ALA A 63 12.68 24.44 12.80
C ALA A 63 11.57 25.46 12.50
N ARG A 64 11.42 26.47 13.36
CA ARG A 64 10.56 27.64 13.08
C ARG A 64 11.40 28.91 13.14
N GLN A 65 11.13 29.84 12.23
CA GLN A 65 11.73 31.16 12.27
C GLN A 65 11.30 31.87 13.57
N GLY A 66 12.26 32.29 14.39
CA GLY A 66 12.02 32.96 15.67
C GLY A 66 11.91 32.05 16.91
N ASP A 67 11.68 30.74 16.75
CA ASP A 67 11.38 29.81 17.86
C ASP A 67 12.43 28.69 18.04
N GLY A 68 13.53 28.78 17.28
CA GLY A 68 14.66 27.86 17.32
C GLY A 68 14.42 26.51 16.65
N LYS A 69 15.35 25.58 16.88
CA LYS A 69 15.24 24.17 16.48
C LYS A 69 14.89 23.32 17.70
N ARG A 70 13.87 22.47 17.58
CA ARG A 70 13.45 21.56 18.64
C ARG A 70 13.38 20.13 18.12
N LEU A 71 13.88 19.17 18.89
CA LEU A 71 13.73 17.75 18.62
C LEU A 71 12.48 17.23 19.32
N LEU A 72 11.51 16.74 18.57
CA LEU A 72 10.27 16.18 19.08
C LEU A 72 10.44 14.68 19.25
N LEU A 73 10.41 14.19 20.50
CA LEU A 73 10.46 12.76 20.85
C LEU A 73 9.05 12.22 21.14
N GLY A 74 8.91 10.89 21.14
CA GLY A 74 7.64 10.23 21.52
C GLY A 74 6.47 10.58 20.61
N ARG A 75 6.72 10.80 19.31
CA ARG A 75 5.70 11.12 18.31
C ARG A 75 5.26 9.90 17.53
N ARG A 76 3.97 9.80 17.20
CA ARG A 76 3.40 8.69 16.43
C ARG A 76 2.62 9.21 15.24
N LEU A 77 2.83 8.57 14.10
CA LEU A 77 2.11 8.86 12.87
C LEU A 77 1.52 7.56 12.34
N SER A 78 0.21 7.55 12.12
CA SER A 78 -0.46 6.51 11.33
C SER A 78 -0.74 7.06 9.94
N VAL A 79 -0.51 6.28 8.90
CA VAL A 79 -0.75 6.70 7.52
C VAL A 79 -1.59 5.67 6.79
N HIS A 80 -2.67 6.11 6.17
CA HIS A 80 -3.51 5.30 5.29
C HIS A 80 -3.82 6.08 4.02
N LEU A 81 -3.43 5.52 2.88
CA LEU A 81 -3.48 6.19 1.58
C LEU A 81 -4.23 5.32 0.58
N GLY A 82 -5.45 5.71 0.25
CA GLY A 82 -6.18 5.19 -0.90
C GLY A 82 -5.67 5.83 -2.18
N MET A 83 -5.41 5.04 -3.23
CA MET A 83 -4.87 5.57 -4.48
C MET A 83 -5.45 4.83 -5.68
N GLN A 84 -5.63 5.57 -6.78
CA GLN A 84 -5.99 4.96 -8.04
C GLN A 84 -4.81 4.17 -8.62
N PRO A 85 -5.08 3.12 -9.43
CA PRO A 85 -4.07 2.27 -10.04
C PRO A 85 -2.92 2.98 -10.75
N GLU A 86 -3.18 4.12 -11.38
CA GLU A 86 -2.17 4.89 -12.12
C GLU A 86 -1.21 5.60 -11.17
N VAL A 87 -1.73 6.34 -10.18
CA VAL A 87 -0.94 7.00 -9.13
C VAL A 87 -0.11 5.98 -8.34
N ALA A 88 -0.67 4.79 -8.06
CA ALA A 88 0.03 3.72 -7.40
C ALA A 88 1.25 3.23 -8.19
N ARG A 89 1.13 3.11 -9.53
CA ARG A 89 2.23 2.70 -10.39
C ARG A 89 3.36 3.72 -10.37
N ASP A 90 3.04 5.00 -10.51
CA ASP A 90 4.04 6.07 -10.48
C ASP A 90 4.85 6.04 -9.17
N LEU A 91 4.16 5.82 -8.04
CA LEU A 91 4.82 5.68 -6.74
C LEU A 91 5.71 4.43 -6.63
N LEU A 92 5.24 3.28 -7.13
CA LEU A 92 5.98 2.01 -7.09
C LEU A 92 7.19 2.00 -8.03
N GLU A 93 7.12 2.73 -9.15
CA GLU A 93 8.22 2.88 -10.11
C GLU A 93 9.26 3.90 -9.65
N ASP A 94 8.90 4.78 -8.71
CA ASP A 94 9.76 5.85 -8.26
C ASP A 94 11.04 5.37 -7.56
N ARG A 95 12.18 5.68 -8.18
CA ARG A 95 13.50 5.26 -7.67
C ARG A 95 13.86 5.91 -6.34
N LEU A 96 13.47 7.17 -6.12
CA LEU A 96 13.81 7.90 -4.90
C LEU A 96 13.08 7.29 -3.70
N VAL A 97 11.77 7.09 -3.83
CA VAL A 97 10.91 6.53 -2.77
C VAL A 97 11.36 5.11 -2.41
N ARG A 98 11.71 4.30 -3.43
CA ARG A 98 12.25 2.95 -3.26
C ARG A 98 13.59 2.94 -2.55
N ASN A 99 14.56 3.70 -3.06
CA ASN A 99 15.95 3.65 -2.58
C ASN A 99 16.08 4.22 -1.16
N GLN A 100 15.21 5.15 -0.78
CA GLN A 100 15.13 5.66 0.59
C GLN A 100 14.36 4.73 1.55
N GLY A 101 13.81 3.63 1.04
CA GLY A 101 13.15 2.60 1.85
C GLY A 101 11.79 3.02 2.41
N LEU A 102 11.13 4.02 1.83
CA LEU A 102 9.81 4.43 2.28
C LEU A 102 8.78 3.33 2.01
N LEU A 103 8.77 2.78 0.79
CA LEU A 103 7.82 1.71 0.43
C LEU A 103 7.92 0.48 1.32
N ALA A 104 9.12 0.16 1.82
CA ALA A 104 9.34 -0.93 2.75
C ALA A 104 8.63 -0.74 4.11
N ARG A 105 8.23 0.49 4.44
CA ARG A 105 7.54 0.86 5.68
C ARG A 105 6.03 0.96 5.54
N PHE A 106 5.49 0.85 4.32
CA PHE A 106 4.06 0.87 4.04
C PHE A 106 3.53 -0.52 3.75
N LEU A 107 2.48 -0.94 4.44
CA LEU A 107 1.79 -2.19 4.15
C LEU A 107 0.86 -2.01 2.94
N THR A 108 1.38 -2.31 1.74
CA THR A 108 0.65 -2.11 0.48
C THR A 108 -0.27 -3.28 0.16
N ALA A 109 -1.53 -3.00 -0.16
CA ALA A 109 -2.50 -3.98 -0.64
C ALA A 109 -3.18 -3.49 -1.92
N TRP A 110 -3.40 -4.40 -2.87
CA TRP A 110 -4.21 -4.14 -4.05
C TRP A 110 -5.52 -4.91 -3.98
N ALA A 111 -6.61 -4.21 -3.69
CA ALA A 111 -7.93 -4.82 -3.67
C ALA A 111 -8.31 -5.35 -5.07
N PRO A 112 -8.93 -6.54 -5.16
CA PRO A 112 -9.50 -7.01 -6.42
C PRO A 112 -10.61 -6.05 -6.89
N GLN A 113 -10.89 -6.08 -8.20
CA GLN A 113 -12.01 -5.32 -8.75
C GLN A 113 -13.30 -5.80 -8.10
N VAL A 114 -14.06 -4.87 -7.55
CA VAL A 114 -15.37 -5.18 -6.96
C VAL A 114 -16.37 -5.30 -8.10
N GLY A 115 -17.01 -6.48 -8.21
CA GLY A 115 -18.09 -6.71 -9.17
C GLY A 115 -19.36 -5.92 -8.85
N PRO A 116 -20.47 -6.17 -9.56
CA PRO A 116 -21.75 -5.55 -9.27
C PRO A 116 -22.13 -5.74 -7.79
N ARG A 117 -22.48 -4.64 -7.12
CA ARG A 117 -22.90 -4.65 -5.71
C ARG A 117 -24.42 -4.52 -5.63
N ARG A 118 -25.03 -5.24 -4.68
CA ARG A 118 -26.41 -5.02 -4.27
C ARG A 118 -26.42 -4.03 -3.11
N TYR A 119 -27.40 -3.14 -3.09
CA TYR A 119 -27.66 -2.31 -1.93
C TYR A 119 -28.13 -3.20 -0.77
N VAL A 120 -27.61 -2.96 0.42
CA VAL A 120 -28.00 -3.64 1.66
C VAL A 120 -28.56 -2.55 2.57
N GLU A 121 -29.81 -2.69 2.99
CA GLU A 121 -30.52 -1.70 3.82
C GLU A 121 -30.16 -1.80 5.32
N GLU A 122 -29.33 -2.77 5.70
CA GLU A 122 -28.90 -2.95 7.08
C GLU A 122 -28.22 -1.69 7.62
N ASP A 123 -28.78 -1.12 8.69
CA ASP A 123 -28.16 -0.04 9.44
C ASP A 123 -27.02 -0.59 10.30
N LEU A 124 -25.80 -0.46 9.78
CA LEU A 124 -24.57 -0.92 10.45
C LEU A 124 -24.39 -0.29 11.83
N THR A 125 -24.94 0.89 12.11
CA THR A 125 -24.81 1.53 13.42
C THR A 125 -25.53 0.76 14.52
N ARG A 126 -26.51 -0.08 14.15
CA ARG A 126 -27.27 -0.95 15.04
C ARG A 126 -26.72 -2.37 15.10
N ASN A 127 -25.75 -2.71 14.27
CA ASN A 127 -25.16 -4.03 14.24
C ASN A 127 -24.33 -4.27 15.54
N PRO A 128 -24.59 -5.33 16.31
CA PRO A 128 -23.88 -5.58 17.57
C PRO A 128 -22.36 -5.67 17.43
N ALA A 129 -21.85 -6.20 16.31
CA ALA A 129 -20.42 -6.29 16.06
C ALA A 129 -19.80 -4.91 15.79
N TYR A 130 -20.51 -4.03 15.08
CA TYR A 130 -20.07 -2.65 14.86
C TYR A 130 -20.05 -1.85 16.17
N ILE A 131 -21.10 -1.98 17.00
CA ILE A 131 -21.16 -1.32 18.31
C ILE A 131 -20.00 -1.81 19.20
N ALA A 132 -19.75 -3.12 19.25
CA ALA A 132 -18.63 -3.68 20.01
C ALA A 132 -17.27 -3.18 19.48
N TYR A 133 -17.11 -3.07 18.17
CA TYR A 133 -15.93 -2.50 17.53
C TYR A 133 -15.72 -1.03 17.91
N GLN A 134 -16.76 -0.20 17.84
CA GLN A 134 -16.69 1.20 18.27
C GLN A 134 -16.32 1.34 19.75
N GLY A 135 -17.01 0.61 20.64
CA GLY A 135 -16.70 0.64 22.06
C GLY A 135 -15.26 0.20 22.37
N ARG A 136 -14.70 -0.72 21.57
CA ARG A 136 -13.28 -1.08 21.68
C ARG A 136 -12.35 0.06 21.27
N LEU A 137 -12.66 0.77 20.19
CA LEU A 137 -11.87 1.93 19.76
C LEU A 137 -11.92 3.05 20.80
N ASP A 138 -13.09 3.34 21.37
CA ASP A 138 -13.25 4.36 22.39
C ASP A 138 -12.39 4.05 23.62
N ALA A 139 -12.45 2.82 24.12
CA ALA A 139 -11.61 2.38 25.25
C ALA A 139 -10.10 2.53 24.97
N LEU A 140 -9.65 2.24 23.73
CA LEU A 140 -8.25 2.38 23.34
C LEU A 140 -7.82 3.85 23.22
N LEU A 141 -8.70 4.72 22.71
CA LEU A 141 -8.44 6.16 22.60
C LEU A 141 -8.38 6.80 23.99
N GLU A 142 -9.30 6.45 24.89
CA GLU A 142 -9.28 6.89 26.29
C GLU A 142 -8.00 6.43 27.01
N ALA A 143 -7.61 5.16 26.86
CA ALA A 143 -6.35 4.66 27.41
C ALA A 143 -5.13 5.40 26.84
N THR A 144 -5.17 5.80 25.57
CA THR A 144 -4.09 6.55 24.92
C THR A 144 -3.97 7.98 25.45
N ALA A 145 -5.07 8.62 25.87
CA ALA A 145 -5.03 9.95 26.47
C ALA A 145 -4.19 9.95 27.76
N GLY A 146 -4.25 8.88 28.55
CA GLY A 146 -3.42 8.71 29.74
C GLY A 146 -1.92 8.52 29.47
N ASN A 147 -1.52 8.26 28.21
CA ASN A 147 -0.12 8.12 27.82
C ASN A 147 0.54 9.45 27.42
N VAL A 148 -0.20 10.55 27.41
CA VAL A 148 0.39 11.88 27.18
C VAL A 148 0.98 12.37 28.49
N ARG A 149 2.26 12.72 28.47
CA ARG A 149 2.94 13.35 29.60
C ARG A 149 2.22 14.63 29.98
N ASP A 150 2.04 14.88 31.28
CA ASP A 150 1.42 16.10 31.83
C ASP A 150 2.47 16.98 32.55
N ASP A 151 3.71 16.95 32.06
CA ASP A 151 4.83 17.70 32.62
C ASP A 151 5.32 18.81 31.66
N PRO A 152 6.11 19.80 32.13
CA PRO A 152 6.61 20.88 31.27
C PRO A 152 7.40 20.42 30.04
N GLU A 153 7.97 19.20 30.08
CA GLU A 153 8.69 18.58 28.96
C GLU A 153 7.80 17.74 28.04
N ALA A 154 6.49 17.60 28.32
CA ALA A 154 5.55 16.86 27.48
C ALA A 154 5.56 17.33 26.01
N ARG A 155 5.73 18.64 25.80
CA ARG A 155 5.89 19.23 24.46
C ARG A 155 7.13 18.75 23.71
N VAL A 156 8.14 18.26 24.42
CA VAL A 156 9.37 17.68 23.85
C VAL A 156 9.27 16.16 23.83
N ARG A 157 8.94 15.51 24.95
CA ARG A 157 9.00 14.05 25.13
C ARG A 157 7.76 13.29 24.62
N GLY A 158 6.62 13.95 24.46
CA GLY A 158 5.44 13.39 23.79
C GLY A 158 4.78 12.28 24.59
N LEU A 159 4.48 11.16 23.91
CA LEU A 159 3.88 9.99 24.51
C LEU A 159 4.87 9.22 25.39
N GLU A 160 4.40 8.73 26.54
CA GLU A 160 5.02 7.67 27.30
C GLU A 160 4.31 6.35 26.97
N LEU A 161 4.94 5.53 26.13
CA LEU A 161 4.37 4.24 25.72
C LEU A 161 5.05 3.11 26.49
N PRO A 162 4.29 2.25 27.19
CA PRO A 162 4.86 1.10 27.86
C PRO A 162 5.49 0.15 26.84
N SER A 163 6.63 -0.42 27.19
CA SER A 163 7.27 -1.46 26.39
C SER A 163 6.58 -2.79 26.66
N LEU A 164 6.05 -3.43 25.61
CA LEU A 164 5.41 -4.73 25.71
C LEU A 164 6.41 -5.83 25.32
N PRO A 165 6.97 -6.62 26.28
CA PRO A 165 7.89 -7.68 25.95
C PRO A 165 7.20 -8.83 25.21
N LEU A 166 7.96 -9.54 24.37
CA LEU A 166 7.52 -10.81 23.80
C LEU A 166 7.49 -11.91 24.88
N HIS A 167 6.49 -12.77 24.85
CA HIS A 167 6.57 -14.05 25.54
C HIS A 167 7.71 -14.90 24.94
N PRO A 168 8.44 -15.73 25.72
CA PRO A 168 9.52 -16.56 25.18
C PRO A 168 9.10 -17.42 23.98
N ALA A 169 7.86 -17.93 23.98
CA ALA A 169 7.31 -18.67 22.84
C ALA A 169 7.13 -17.77 21.60
N ALA A 170 6.58 -16.56 21.76
CA ALA A 170 6.47 -15.58 20.68
C ALA A 170 7.85 -15.16 20.14
N LYS A 171 8.85 -15.01 21.03
CA LYS A 171 10.21 -14.70 20.61
C LYS A 171 10.83 -15.79 19.75
N ARG A 172 10.58 -17.08 20.06
CA ARG A 172 11.05 -18.19 19.23
C ARG A 172 10.44 -18.15 17.83
N LEU A 173 9.14 -17.88 17.72
CA LEU A 173 8.46 -17.71 16.43
C LEU A 173 9.05 -16.55 15.64
N TYR A 174 9.25 -15.39 16.29
CA TYR A 174 9.90 -14.23 15.69
C TYR A 174 11.30 -14.56 15.15
N VAL A 175 12.13 -15.26 15.94
CA VAL A 175 13.50 -15.60 15.53
C VAL A 175 13.48 -16.55 14.34
N ALA A 176 12.67 -17.61 14.38
CA ALA A 176 12.54 -18.54 13.27
C ALA A 176 12.07 -17.83 11.98
N PHE A 177 11.11 -16.92 12.09
CA PHE A 177 10.63 -16.12 10.96
C PHE A 177 11.71 -15.17 10.42
N PHE A 178 12.46 -14.50 11.29
CA PHE A 178 13.57 -13.63 10.90
C PHE A 178 14.65 -14.41 10.14
N GLU A 179 15.09 -15.56 10.66
CA GLU A 179 16.10 -16.41 10.04
C GLU A 179 15.64 -16.97 8.70
N TYR A 180 14.38 -17.39 8.60
CA TYR A 180 13.75 -17.82 7.36
C TYR A 180 13.81 -16.73 6.27
N LEU A 181 13.48 -15.48 6.60
CA LEU A 181 13.53 -14.38 5.64
C LEU A 181 14.97 -14.01 5.25
N GLU A 182 15.91 -14.01 6.20
CA GLU A 182 17.32 -13.74 5.89
C GLU A 182 17.91 -14.81 4.97
N ALA A 183 17.54 -16.08 5.13
CA ALA A 183 17.98 -17.17 4.25
C ALA A 183 17.50 -17.00 2.80
N GLN A 184 16.35 -16.36 2.59
CA GLN A 184 15.76 -16.14 1.26
C GLN A 184 16.15 -14.82 0.60
N LYS A 185 16.85 -13.95 1.33
CA LYS A 185 17.06 -12.54 0.98
C LYS A 185 17.68 -12.29 -0.40
N THR A 186 18.51 -13.22 -0.88
CA THR A 186 19.16 -13.15 -2.20
C THR A 186 18.18 -13.41 -3.36
N GLY A 187 17.14 -14.22 -3.13
CA GLY A 187 16.11 -14.56 -4.12
C GLY A 187 14.96 -13.55 -4.23
N LEU A 188 14.92 -12.54 -3.36
CA LEU A 188 13.80 -11.58 -3.27
C LEU A 188 13.94 -10.37 -4.20
N GLY A 189 15.08 -10.20 -4.86
CA GLY A 189 15.33 -9.10 -5.80
C GLY A 189 15.00 -7.73 -5.18
N GLU A 190 14.08 -7.00 -5.79
CA GLU A 190 13.66 -5.67 -5.36
C GLU A 190 12.82 -5.67 -4.08
N ALA A 191 12.17 -6.79 -3.75
CA ALA A 191 11.42 -6.93 -2.50
C ALA A 191 12.34 -7.07 -1.27
N ARG A 192 13.68 -7.13 -1.47
CA ARG A 192 14.67 -7.25 -0.39
C ARG A 192 14.54 -6.16 0.67
N ALA A 193 14.28 -4.91 0.26
CA ALA A 193 14.13 -3.80 1.21
C ALA A 193 12.89 -3.98 2.10
N PHE A 194 11.79 -4.43 1.51
CA PHE A 194 10.56 -4.74 2.24
C PHE A 194 10.77 -5.94 3.17
N ALA A 195 11.35 -7.02 2.66
CA ALA A 195 11.64 -8.23 3.43
C ALA A 195 12.50 -7.96 4.67
N ALA A 196 13.46 -7.03 4.57
CA ALA A 196 14.27 -6.60 5.71
C ALA A 196 13.47 -5.87 6.81
N LYS A 197 12.28 -5.33 6.48
CA LYS A 197 11.35 -4.69 7.43
C LYS A 197 10.20 -5.60 7.84
N THR A 198 9.96 -6.69 7.12
CA THR A 198 8.86 -7.64 7.40
C THR A 198 8.86 -8.20 8.82
N PRO A 199 10.00 -8.59 9.45
CA PRO A 199 10.00 -9.01 10.86
C PRO A 199 9.49 -7.92 11.81
N GLU A 200 9.84 -6.66 11.56
CA GLU A 200 9.39 -5.53 12.36
C GLU A 200 7.89 -5.25 12.15
N HIS A 201 7.40 -5.37 10.91
CA HIS A 201 5.97 -5.34 10.61
C HIS A 201 5.20 -6.45 11.32
N ALA A 202 5.73 -7.67 11.36
CA ALA A 202 5.07 -8.80 12.02
C ALA A 202 4.83 -8.52 13.51
N VAL A 203 5.83 -7.97 14.21
CA VAL A 203 5.68 -7.61 15.63
C VAL A 203 4.68 -6.47 15.81
N ARG A 204 4.72 -5.45 14.94
CA ARG A 204 3.77 -4.31 15.00
C ARG A 204 2.33 -4.77 14.76
N LEU A 205 2.10 -5.62 13.76
CA LEU A 205 0.79 -6.19 13.47
C LEU A 205 0.29 -7.06 14.61
N ALA A 206 1.15 -7.92 15.16
CA ALA A 206 0.82 -8.73 16.33
C ALA A 206 0.43 -7.85 17.54
N LEU A 207 1.19 -6.76 17.78
CA LEU A 207 0.90 -5.82 18.86
C LEU A 207 -0.45 -5.11 18.66
N VAL A 208 -0.76 -4.67 17.44
CA VAL A 208 -2.05 -4.03 17.12
C VAL A 208 -3.20 -5.00 17.37
N LEU A 209 -3.09 -6.25 16.91
CA LEU A 209 -4.11 -7.27 17.16
C LEU A 209 -4.27 -7.57 18.65
N GLY A 210 -3.15 -7.75 19.37
CA GLY A 210 -3.16 -8.06 20.79
C GLY A 210 -3.77 -6.97 21.65
N LEU A 211 -3.36 -5.70 21.45
CA LEU A 211 -3.94 -4.56 22.18
C LEU A 211 -5.39 -4.31 21.79
N PHE A 212 -5.76 -4.56 20.53
CA PHE A 212 -7.15 -4.46 20.11
C PHE A 212 -8.03 -5.51 20.80
N GLU A 213 -7.55 -6.73 21.01
CA GLU A 213 -8.27 -7.80 21.73
C GLU A 213 -8.26 -7.62 23.25
N ASP A 214 -7.17 -7.11 23.82
CA ASP A 214 -7.00 -6.84 25.25
C ASP A 214 -6.11 -5.60 25.47
N PRO A 215 -6.65 -4.44 25.88
CA PRO A 215 -5.87 -3.21 26.09
C PRO A 215 -4.99 -3.30 27.36
N SER A 216 -5.26 -4.27 28.23
CA SER A 216 -4.49 -4.53 29.45
C SER A 216 -3.33 -5.50 29.24
N LEU A 217 -3.11 -5.95 27.99
CA LEU A 217 -2.05 -6.86 27.63
C LEU A 217 -0.70 -6.34 28.13
N THR A 218 0.03 -7.17 28.88
CA THR A 218 1.37 -6.84 29.43
C THR A 218 2.50 -7.60 28.74
N ARG A 219 2.18 -8.59 27.89
CA ARG A 219 3.14 -9.40 27.16
C ARG A 219 2.52 -9.96 25.89
N LEU A 220 3.24 -9.93 24.78
CA LEU A 220 2.73 -10.46 23.51
C LEU A 220 2.86 -11.99 23.44
N GLY A 221 1.72 -12.67 23.27
CA GLY A 221 1.63 -14.13 23.22
C GLY A 221 2.06 -14.73 21.87
N PRO A 222 2.28 -16.06 21.83
CA PRO A 222 2.62 -16.76 20.58
C PRO A 222 1.51 -16.66 19.53
N GLU A 223 0.23 -16.76 19.94
CA GLU A 223 -0.91 -16.67 19.01
C GLU A 223 -0.98 -15.33 18.26
N HIS A 224 -0.74 -14.21 18.96
CA HIS A 224 -0.68 -12.90 18.33
C HIS A 224 0.51 -12.79 17.36
N MET A 225 1.65 -13.37 17.73
CA MET A 225 2.84 -13.39 16.87
C MET A 225 2.61 -14.20 15.59
N GLU A 226 1.96 -15.36 15.67
CA GLU A 226 1.60 -16.18 14.50
C GLU A 226 0.71 -15.40 13.52
N ARG A 227 -0.32 -14.72 14.02
CA ARG A 227 -1.21 -13.87 13.21
C ARG A 227 -0.46 -12.69 12.58
N GLY A 228 0.43 -12.04 13.36
CA GLY A 228 1.27 -10.96 12.87
C GLY A 228 2.22 -11.41 11.76
N ILE A 229 2.84 -12.58 11.90
CA ILE A 229 3.69 -13.21 10.87
C ILE A 229 2.88 -13.47 9.60
N ALA A 230 1.72 -14.12 9.73
CA ALA A 230 0.87 -14.45 8.58
C ALA A 230 0.47 -13.21 7.77
N LEU A 231 0.09 -12.13 8.45
CA LEU A 231 -0.24 -10.85 7.78
C LEU A 231 0.99 -10.22 7.14
N ALA A 232 2.12 -10.15 7.85
CA ALA A 232 3.35 -9.55 7.33
C ALA A 232 3.90 -10.29 6.11
N GLU A 233 3.81 -11.62 6.11
CA GLU A 233 4.19 -12.46 4.96
C GLU A 233 3.26 -12.20 3.77
N TRP A 234 1.95 -12.12 3.99
CA TRP A 234 1.00 -11.76 2.93
C TRP A 234 1.34 -10.39 2.31
N TYR A 235 1.60 -9.36 3.13
CA TYR A 235 1.98 -8.04 2.64
C TYR A 235 3.33 -8.04 1.89
N MET A 236 4.28 -8.85 2.31
CA MET A 236 5.55 -9.00 1.60
C MET A 236 5.36 -9.63 0.21
N LEU A 237 4.56 -10.70 0.13
CA LEU A 237 4.25 -11.37 -1.14
C LEU A 237 3.45 -10.45 -2.07
N GLU A 238 2.51 -9.69 -1.51
CA GLU A 238 1.74 -8.70 -2.25
C GLU A 238 2.64 -7.56 -2.76
N HIS A 239 3.55 -7.05 -1.92
CA HIS A 239 4.54 -6.06 -2.34
C HIS A 239 5.39 -6.59 -3.49
N ARG A 240 5.89 -7.83 -3.38
CA ARG A 240 6.66 -8.48 -4.45
C ARG A 240 5.84 -8.57 -5.75
N ARG A 241 4.59 -9.04 -5.67
CA ARG A 241 3.69 -9.15 -6.83
C ARG A 241 3.46 -7.79 -7.51
N LEU A 242 3.29 -6.74 -6.72
CA LEU A 242 3.10 -5.37 -7.22
C LEU A 242 4.36 -4.81 -7.87
N MET A 243 5.53 -5.04 -7.28
CA MET A 243 6.81 -4.60 -7.84
C MET A 243 7.16 -5.33 -9.14
N GLU A 244 6.88 -6.63 -9.23
CA GLU A 244 7.01 -7.42 -10.47
C GLU A 244 6.02 -6.93 -11.54
N GLY A 245 4.76 -6.68 -11.16
CA GLY A 245 3.71 -6.22 -12.06
C GLY A 245 3.87 -4.78 -12.56
N ALA A 246 4.38 -3.87 -11.73
CA ALA A 246 4.65 -2.47 -12.12
C ALA A 246 5.64 -2.40 -13.29
N ARG A 247 6.62 -3.32 -13.33
CA ARG A 247 7.65 -3.35 -14.38
C ARG A 247 7.16 -3.82 -15.75
N VAL A 248 5.95 -4.35 -15.88
CA VAL A 248 5.45 -4.78 -17.19
C VAL A 248 5.26 -3.52 -18.06
N PRO A 249 6.02 -3.35 -19.15
CA PRO A 249 5.92 -2.16 -20.00
C PRO A 249 4.50 -1.91 -20.48
N GLU A 250 4.10 -0.64 -20.57
CA GLU A 250 2.75 -0.25 -21.01
C GLU A 250 2.29 -0.96 -22.30
N PRO A 251 3.12 -1.10 -23.37
CA PRO A 251 2.73 -1.86 -24.55
C PRO A 251 2.36 -3.32 -24.27
N LEU A 252 3.11 -3.99 -23.38
CA LEU A 252 2.83 -5.38 -22.99
C LEU A 252 1.56 -5.49 -22.15
N ARG A 253 1.27 -4.51 -21.29
CA ARG A 253 0.00 -4.47 -20.52
C ARG A 253 -1.21 -4.30 -21.44
N ARG A 254 -1.11 -3.40 -22.42
CA ARG A 254 -2.17 -3.20 -23.42
C ARG A 254 -2.41 -4.46 -24.23
N ALA A 255 -1.33 -5.11 -24.70
CA ALA A 255 -1.42 -6.38 -25.40
C ALA A 255 -2.04 -7.48 -24.52
N ALA A 256 -1.65 -7.61 -23.25
CA ALA A 256 -2.23 -8.59 -22.34
C ALA A 256 -3.74 -8.36 -22.10
N ARG A 257 -4.17 -7.11 -21.93
CA ARG A 257 -5.60 -6.76 -21.83
C ARG A 257 -6.37 -7.09 -23.11
N LEU A 258 -5.75 -6.83 -24.27
CA LEU A 258 -6.32 -7.22 -25.55
C LEU A 258 -6.45 -8.73 -25.68
N LEU A 259 -5.43 -9.49 -25.24
CA LEU A 259 -5.45 -10.95 -25.29
C LEU A 259 -6.57 -11.56 -24.44
N GLU A 260 -6.75 -11.09 -23.20
CA GLU A 260 -7.86 -11.55 -22.35
C GLU A 260 -9.23 -11.30 -23.00
N TRP A 261 -9.42 -10.11 -23.58
CA TRP A 261 -10.63 -9.81 -24.31
C TRP A 261 -10.81 -10.69 -25.55
N LEU A 262 -9.74 -10.94 -26.32
CA LEU A 262 -9.80 -11.86 -27.46
C LEU A 262 -10.15 -13.29 -27.03
N ARG A 263 -9.67 -13.76 -25.88
CA ARG A 263 -10.04 -15.06 -25.29
C ARG A 263 -11.52 -15.13 -24.95
N GLU A 264 -12.07 -14.08 -24.34
CA GLU A 264 -13.52 -13.98 -24.07
C GLU A 264 -14.33 -14.04 -25.38
N ARG A 265 -13.94 -13.24 -26.39
CA ARG A 265 -14.59 -13.25 -27.72
C ARG A 265 -14.45 -14.60 -28.43
N ALA A 266 -13.35 -15.31 -28.26
CA ALA A 266 -13.15 -16.65 -28.79
C ALA A 266 -14.16 -17.65 -28.19
N ARG A 267 -14.39 -17.60 -26.87
CA ARG A 267 -15.38 -18.45 -26.18
C ARG A 267 -16.80 -18.17 -26.66
N GLU A 268 -17.09 -16.95 -27.10
CA GLU A 268 -18.36 -16.55 -27.71
C GLU A 268 -18.46 -16.92 -29.21
N GLY A 269 -17.43 -17.51 -29.81
CA GLY A 269 -17.39 -17.82 -31.24
C GLY A 269 -17.26 -16.58 -32.15
N ALA A 270 -16.78 -15.45 -31.61
CA ALA A 270 -16.72 -14.15 -32.29
C ALA A 270 -15.32 -13.83 -32.88
N LEU A 271 -14.58 -14.87 -33.30
CA LEU A 271 -13.30 -14.76 -34.02
C LEU A 271 -13.40 -15.46 -35.38
N PRO A 272 -12.62 -15.06 -36.41
CA PRO A 272 -11.63 -13.97 -36.42
C PRO A 272 -12.24 -12.57 -36.28
N ILE A 273 -11.44 -11.60 -35.84
CA ILE A 273 -11.90 -10.21 -35.64
C ILE A 273 -11.10 -9.20 -36.44
N ALA A 274 -11.77 -8.23 -37.07
CA ALA A 274 -11.09 -7.19 -37.83
C ALA A 274 -10.61 -6.04 -36.93
N THR A 275 -9.50 -5.40 -37.30
CA THR A 275 -8.93 -4.26 -36.57
C THR A 275 -9.96 -3.15 -36.22
N PRO A 276 -10.87 -2.73 -37.13
CA PRO A 276 -11.90 -1.73 -36.81
C PRO A 276 -12.86 -2.16 -35.69
N ASP A 277 -13.18 -3.46 -35.60
CA ASP A 277 -14.05 -3.99 -34.55
C ASP A 277 -13.34 -4.00 -33.20
N VAL A 278 -12.03 -4.27 -33.18
CA VAL A 278 -11.21 -4.13 -31.98
C VAL A 278 -11.16 -2.66 -31.53
N VAL A 279 -11.02 -1.71 -32.45
CA VAL A 279 -11.07 -0.27 -32.12
C VAL A 279 -12.42 0.12 -31.50
N ARG A 280 -13.52 -0.38 -32.05
CA ARG A 280 -14.89 -0.03 -31.63
C ARG A 280 -15.32 -0.71 -30.34
N TYR A 281 -15.06 -2.00 -30.19
CA TYR A 281 -15.60 -2.84 -29.11
C TYR A 281 -14.54 -3.34 -28.13
N GLY A 282 -13.26 -3.25 -28.49
CA GLY A 282 -12.16 -3.72 -27.65
C GLY A 282 -11.97 -2.90 -26.37
N PRO A 283 -11.07 -3.36 -25.48
CA PRO A 283 -10.84 -2.76 -24.18
C PRO A 283 -10.34 -1.31 -24.32
N ARG A 284 -10.90 -0.39 -23.53
CA ARG A 284 -10.48 1.04 -23.53
C ARG A 284 -8.98 1.22 -23.28
N ALA A 285 -8.39 0.34 -22.46
CA ALA A 285 -6.97 0.37 -22.11
C ALA A 285 -6.03 0.21 -23.32
N VAL A 286 -6.46 -0.42 -24.41
CA VAL A 286 -5.67 -0.57 -25.64
C VAL A 286 -5.62 0.75 -26.44
N GLY A 287 -6.61 1.61 -26.23
CA GLY A 287 -6.84 2.84 -26.98
C GLY A 287 -7.99 2.72 -27.98
N ARG A 288 -8.33 3.84 -28.62
CA ARG A 288 -9.40 3.95 -29.63
C ARG A 288 -8.88 4.37 -31.01
N THR A 289 -7.57 4.27 -31.24
CA THR A 289 -6.95 4.57 -32.53
C THR A 289 -6.52 3.28 -33.23
N THR A 290 -6.62 3.25 -34.56
CA THR A 290 -6.17 2.12 -35.38
C THR A 290 -4.69 1.81 -35.15
N GLN A 291 -3.87 2.84 -34.92
CA GLN A 291 -2.44 2.68 -34.66
C GLN A 291 -2.18 1.93 -33.34
N ALA A 292 -2.75 2.40 -32.22
CA ALA A 292 -2.53 1.79 -30.91
C ALA A 292 -3.01 0.32 -30.87
N VAL A 293 -4.16 0.05 -31.49
CA VAL A 293 -4.70 -1.31 -31.61
C VAL A 293 -3.78 -2.20 -32.46
N ARG A 294 -3.26 -1.70 -33.59
CA ARG A 294 -2.32 -2.46 -34.42
C ARG A 294 -1.00 -2.74 -33.71
N GLU A 295 -0.48 -1.78 -32.96
CA GLU A 295 0.74 -1.98 -32.16
C GLU A 295 0.55 -3.12 -31.15
N ALA A 296 -0.59 -3.15 -30.45
CA ALA A 296 -0.93 -4.22 -29.52
C ALA A 296 -1.12 -5.58 -30.23
N LEU A 297 -1.84 -5.63 -31.35
CA LEU A 297 -2.06 -6.86 -32.13
C LEU A 297 -0.75 -7.42 -32.70
N ARG A 298 0.12 -6.56 -33.24
CA ARG A 298 1.45 -6.96 -33.73
C ARG A 298 2.33 -7.47 -32.61
N LEU A 299 2.24 -6.89 -31.41
CA LEU A 299 2.97 -7.39 -30.25
C LEU A 299 2.50 -8.80 -29.87
N LEU A 300 1.17 -9.04 -29.88
CA LEU A 300 0.61 -10.37 -29.67
C LEU A 300 1.01 -11.37 -30.75
N GLU A 301 1.05 -10.94 -32.01
CA GLU A 301 1.48 -11.76 -33.14
C GLU A 301 2.97 -12.13 -33.03
N ALA A 302 3.83 -11.17 -32.67
CA ALA A 302 5.25 -11.41 -32.45
C ALA A 302 5.52 -12.44 -31.33
N HIS A 303 4.62 -12.53 -30.35
CA HIS A 303 4.66 -13.54 -29.28
C HIS A 303 3.86 -14.80 -29.60
N GLY A 304 3.30 -14.91 -30.81
CA GLY A 304 2.58 -16.10 -31.29
C GLY A 304 1.18 -16.29 -30.72
N TYR A 305 0.59 -15.29 -30.05
CA TYR A 305 -0.76 -15.39 -29.48
C TYR A 305 -1.87 -15.20 -30.50
N VAL A 306 -1.63 -14.40 -31.54
CA VAL A 306 -2.59 -14.16 -32.63
C VAL A 306 -1.89 -14.30 -33.98
N ARG A 307 -2.68 -14.42 -35.05
CA ARG A 307 -2.19 -14.42 -36.43
C ARG A 307 -3.06 -13.53 -37.29
N ALA A 308 -2.44 -12.68 -38.12
CA ALA A 308 -3.17 -11.94 -39.13
C ALA A 308 -3.57 -12.84 -40.31
N HIS A 309 -4.83 -12.72 -40.74
CA HIS A 309 -5.35 -13.27 -41.97
C HIS A 309 -5.91 -12.13 -42.85
N ARG A 310 -5.79 -12.26 -44.17
CA ARG A 310 -6.32 -11.30 -45.13
C ARG A 310 -7.58 -11.87 -45.78
N GLU A 311 -8.74 -11.37 -45.37
CA GLU A 311 -9.98 -11.53 -46.13
C GLU A 311 -10.18 -10.32 -47.05
N GLY A 312 -9.72 -10.46 -48.29
CA GLY A 312 -9.80 -9.40 -49.29
C GLY A 312 -9.00 -8.15 -48.91
N ARG A 313 -9.67 -7.00 -48.71
CA ARG A 313 -9.05 -5.73 -48.28
C ARG A 313 -8.98 -5.56 -46.75
N ARG A 314 -9.52 -6.50 -45.96
CA ARG A 314 -9.58 -6.40 -44.51
C ARG A 314 -8.56 -7.34 -43.85
N GLU A 315 -7.90 -6.80 -42.83
CA GLU A 315 -6.98 -7.52 -41.96
C GLU A 315 -7.78 -8.02 -40.75
N ALA A 316 -7.93 -9.33 -40.67
CA ALA A 316 -8.63 -10.03 -39.60
C ALA A 316 -7.62 -10.81 -38.75
N TRP A 317 -7.93 -11.02 -37.47
CA TRP A 317 -7.03 -11.61 -36.50
C TRP A 317 -7.65 -12.85 -35.89
N GLU A 318 -6.91 -13.94 -35.93
CA GLU A 318 -7.27 -15.22 -35.31
C GLU A 318 -6.46 -15.41 -34.03
N LEU A 319 -7.09 -15.99 -33.01
CA LEU A 319 -6.38 -16.39 -31.79
C LEU A 319 -5.71 -17.75 -32.03
N ASN A 320 -4.45 -17.88 -31.63
CA ASN A 320 -3.77 -19.16 -31.68
C ASN A 320 -4.49 -20.17 -30.75
N PRO A 321 -4.83 -21.39 -31.19
CA PRO A 321 -5.46 -22.39 -30.33
C PRO A 321 -4.67 -22.71 -29.05
N ARG A 322 -3.34 -22.54 -29.05
CA ARG A 322 -2.50 -22.69 -27.85
C ARG A 322 -2.59 -21.51 -26.87
N ALA A 323 -3.23 -20.44 -27.27
CA ALA A 323 -3.46 -19.25 -26.48
C ALA A 323 -4.84 -19.23 -25.81
N LEU A 324 -5.72 -20.21 -26.05
CA LEU A 324 -7.00 -20.38 -25.37
C LEU A 324 -6.84 -20.82 -23.91
#